data_AF-A0A4Q7QC25-F1
#
_entry.id   AF-A0A4Q7QC25-F1
#
_cell.length_a   1.000
_cell.length_b   1.000
_cell.length_c   1.000
_cell.angle_alpha   90.00
_cell.angle_beta   90.00
_cell.angle_gamma   90.00
#
_symmetry.space_group_name_H-M   'P 1'
#
loop_
_entity.id
_entity.type
_entity.pdbx_description
1 polymer ?
#
loop_
_entity_poly.entity_id
_entity_poly.type
_entity_poly.pdbx_seq_one_letter_code
_entity_poly.pdbx_strand_id
1 'polypeptide(L)'
;MRVQNGRLVALVAAVAVAAVTGGGALAWRQGPEANAEADAAPLSSSPSSAASTPTKSTTTAKPTATPSTLKPSSPVTSTPSGPIKTKIDLKKLTTGRTPQITYLSGRTIRGGAGEDVKIPGSTDIQEVARLGSSSLAVVSKGFGTEMLTLDGEGNVIRRTPDVKQIATTEDRTAAAYVATRTKDSGEDLPGATIYAEQSDIQKVTVSDIWNTTLLGYVGDKVYFDGSTTQDGSTLLYEWTPGTSKPIQLKAIPKPMAVSSAGTAGSLTTLADQNSCSSLLTVPGGKRLWRTCDYLILGFTPDGATAIAGPKYQDGYGDGIAGALDAKTGALLHEWTGVFRQTVAEDDQHLLLLADTGEETPASIVRCTITTGACELATPLARGALLIGS
;
A
#
# COMPACT_ATOMS: atom_id res chain seq x y z
N MET A 1 -52.72 11.26 32.80
CA MET A 1 -53.54 11.02 31.58
C MET A 1 -52.65 10.20 30.65
N ARG A 2 -52.74 8.86 30.57
CA ARG A 2 -53.60 8.09 29.65
C ARG A 2 -53.84 8.89 28.36
N VAL A 3 -53.41 8.44 27.18
CA VAL A 3 -53.85 7.20 26.50
C VAL A 3 -52.77 6.72 25.49
N GLN A 4 -52.57 5.40 25.46
CA GLN A 4 -51.86 4.62 24.43
C GLN A 4 -52.63 4.58 23.09
N ASN A 5 -51.98 4.02 22.07
CA ASN A 5 -52.54 3.29 20.91
C ASN A 5 -52.08 3.95 19.60
N GLY A 6 -51.45 3.28 18.65
CA GLY A 6 -51.33 1.84 18.46
C GLY A 6 -51.86 1.47 17.07
N ARG A 7 -50.95 0.88 16.29
CA ARG A 7 -51.15 -0.11 15.23
C ARG A 7 -51.62 0.30 13.82
N LEU A 8 -50.80 -0.21 12.88
CA LEU A 8 -51.11 -0.91 11.62
C LEU A 8 -51.95 -0.19 10.56
N VAL A 9 -51.50 -0.22 9.30
CA VAL A 9 -51.96 -1.21 8.28
C VAL A 9 -50.97 -1.20 7.10
N ALA A 10 -50.55 -2.39 6.70
CA ALA A 10 -49.92 -2.71 5.43
C ALA A 10 -51.00 -3.11 4.39
N LEU A 11 -50.83 -2.74 3.11
CA LEU A 11 -51.50 -3.28 1.92
C LEU A 11 -50.70 -2.77 0.70
N VAL A 12 -49.87 -3.56 0.01
CA VAL A 12 -50.11 -4.64 -0.99
C VAL A 12 -50.55 -4.13 -2.39
N ALA A 13 -49.58 -4.22 -3.31
CA ALA A 13 -49.61 -4.70 -4.70
C ALA A 13 -50.36 -4.00 -5.85
N ALA A 14 -49.54 -3.68 -6.86
CA ALA A 14 -49.66 -3.98 -8.31
C ALA A 14 -50.41 -3.03 -9.28
N VAL A 15 -49.94 -3.10 -10.55
CA VAL A 15 -50.44 -2.53 -11.83
C VAL A 15 -49.83 -1.15 -12.18
N ALA A 16 -49.17 -0.88 -13.32
CA ALA A 16 -48.98 -1.56 -14.61
C ALA A 16 -47.67 -1.12 -15.29
N VAL A 17 -47.09 -2.06 -16.06
CA VAL A 17 -46.12 -1.85 -17.14
C VAL A 17 -46.87 -1.36 -18.39
N ALA A 18 -46.43 -0.25 -18.99
CA ALA A 18 -46.47 0.01 -20.43
C ALA A 18 -45.87 1.40 -20.76
N ALA A 19 -44.67 1.44 -21.38
CA ALA A 19 -44.23 2.41 -22.40
C ALA A 19 -42.69 2.53 -22.48
N VAL A 20 -41.99 1.48 -22.93
CA VAL A 20 -40.67 1.66 -23.59
C VAL A 20 -40.55 0.63 -24.72
N THR A 21 -41.19 0.91 -25.84
CA THR A 21 -40.97 0.21 -27.10
C THR A 21 -40.96 1.24 -28.23
N GLY A 22 -39.78 1.81 -28.50
CA GLY A 22 -39.57 2.64 -29.68
C GLY A 22 -38.48 3.69 -29.50
N GLY A 23 -37.21 3.31 -29.67
CA GLY A 23 -36.13 4.30 -29.71
C GLY A 23 -34.68 3.80 -29.65
N GLY A 24 -34.38 2.53 -29.91
CA GLY A 24 -33.03 1.97 -29.68
C GLY A 24 -32.48 1.12 -30.83
N ALA A 25 -32.79 1.43 -32.09
CA ALA A 25 -32.42 0.58 -33.24
C ALA A 25 -31.41 1.19 -34.24
N LEU A 26 -30.79 2.35 -34.01
CA LEU A 26 -29.90 2.98 -35.00
C LEU A 26 -28.61 3.62 -34.47
N ALA A 27 -27.99 3.08 -33.42
CA ALA A 27 -26.67 3.56 -32.95
C ALA A 27 -25.62 2.44 -32.74
N TRP A 28 -25.77 1.29 -33.41
CA TRP A 28 -24.86 0.15 -33.27
C TRP A 28 -24.08 -0.13 -34.56
N ARG A 29 -23.36 0.87 -35.09
CA ARG A 29 -22.48 0.69 -36.27
C ARG A 29 -21.18 1.49 -36.32
N GLN A 30 -20.73 2.13 -35.25
CA GLN A 30 -19.37 2.68 -35.20
C GLN A 30 -18.74 2.43 -33.82
N GLY A 31 -18.09 1.27 -33.69
CA GLY A 31 -17.15 1.05 -32.60
C GLY A 31 -15.82 1.74 -32.94
N PRO A 32 -15.12 2.33 -31.96
CA PRO A 32 -13.80 2.91 -32.18
C PRO A 32 -12.79 1.81 -32.51
N GLU A 33 -12.03 2.02 -33.58
CA GLU A 33 -10.89 1.18 -33.98
C GLU A 33 -9.80 1.25 -32.90
N ALA A 34 -9.48 0.09 -32.31
CA ALA A 34 -8.30 -0.10 -31.50
C ALA A 34 -7.09 -0.32 -32.43
N ASN A 35 -6.45 0.76 -32.85
CA ASN A 35 -5.13 0.71 -33.51
C ASN A 35 -4.30 1.91 -33.03
N ALA A 36 -3.63 1.72 -31.89
CA ALA A 36 -2.37 2.38 -31.59
C ALA A 36 -1.61 1.44 -30.65
N GLU A 37 -0.82 0.55 -31.24
CA GLU A 37 0.28 -0.14 -30.56
C GLU A 37 1.23 0.96 -30.04
N ALA A 38 1.03 1.35 -28.78
CA ALA A 38 2.09 2.01 -28.03
C ALA A 38 3.05 0.90 -27.61
N ASP A 39 4.04 0.67 -28.47
CA ASP A 39 5.21 -0.16 -28.19
C ASP A 39 5.76 0.22 -26.81
N ALA A 40 5.67 -0.73 -25.86
CA ALA A 40 6.24 -0.54 -24.54
C ALA A 40 7.76 -0.42 -24.70
N ALA A 41 8.31 0.74 -24.37
CA ALA A 41 9.75 0.95 -24.39
C ALA A 41 10.43 -0.08 -23.46
N PRO A 42 11.40 -0.87 -23.95
CA PRO A 42 12.09 -1.84 -23.11
C PRO A 42 12.86 -1.10 -22.01
N LEU A 43 12.70 -1.57 -20.77
CA LEU A 43 13.52 -1.16 -19.64
C LEU A 43 14.99 -1.42 -19.99
N SER A 44 15.80 -0.37 -19.98
CA SER A 44 17.23 -0.42 -20.27
C SER A 44 17.93 -1.38 -19.32
N SER A 45 18.43 -2.50 -19.85
CA SER A 45 19.31 -3.42 -19.14
C SER A 45 20.59 -2.70 -18.70
N SER A 46 20.94 -2.84 -17.42
CA SER A 46 22.20 -2.39 -16.82
C SER A 46 23.43 -2.75 -17.67
N PRO A 47 24.40 -1.84 -17.86
CA PRO A 47 25.61 -2.14 -18.60
C PRO A 47 26.48 -3.13 -17.82
N SER A 48 26.78 -4.24 -18.49
CA SER A 48 27.74 -5.26 -18.08
C SER A 48 29.14 -4.67 -17.96
N SER A 49 29.81 -4.94 -16.84
CA SER A 49 31.18 -4.47 -16.55
C SER A 49 32.18 -5.29 -17.35
N ALA A 50 32.63 -4.75 -18.49
CA ALA A 50 33.70 -5.35 -19.29
C ALA A 50 35.08 -5.09 -18.63
N ALA A 51 35.73 -6.18 -18.23
CA ALA A 51 37.12 -6.20 -17.80
C ALA A 51 38.05 -5.78 -18.95
N SER A 52 38.84 -4.73 -18.75
CA SER A 52 39.80 -4.22 -19.73
C SER A 52 41.19 -4.81 -19.48
N THR A 53 41.72 -5.53 -20.48
CA THR A 53 43.10 -6.02 -20.55
C THR A 53 44.05 -4.88 -20.91
N PRO A 54 45.27 -4.78 -20.32
CA PRO A 54 46.17 -3.66 -20.60
C PRO A 54 46.99 -3.91 -21.88
N THR A 55 46.88 -2.99 -22.85
CA THR A 55 47.75 -2.94 -24.02
C THR A 55 48.85 -1.90 -23.78
N LYS A 56 50.12 -2.34 -23.85
CA LYS A 56 51.30 -1.47 -23.93
C LYS A 56 51.33 -0.74 -25.27
N SER A 57 51.56 0.56 -25.26
CA SER A 57 52.16 1.27 -26.40
C SER A 57 52.97 2.47 -25.95
N THR A 58 54.07 2.65 -26.66
CA THR A 58 55.22 3.49 -26.36
C THR A 58 55.16 4.81 -27.14
N THR A 59 55.96 5.77 -26.66
CA THR A 59 56.60 6.91 -27.34
C THR A 59 55.81 8.19 -27.68
N THR A 60 56.15 9.22 -26.89
CA THR A 60 56.78 10.50 -27.30
C THR A 60 56.01 11.48 -28.20
N ALA A 61 55.45 12.53 -27.58
CA ALA A 61 55.56 13.92 -28.06
C ALA A 61 55.29 14.91 -26.91
N LYS A 62 56.07 16.00 -26.88
CA LYS A 62 56.07 17.16 -25.95
C LYS A 62 56.01 18.41 -26.85
N PRO A 63 55.61 19.62 -26.40
CA PRO A 63 54.52 20.06 -25.52
C PRO A 63 53.63 21.11 -26.27
N THR A 64 52.58 21.67 -25.65
CA THR A 64 52.27 23.13 -25.63
C THR A 64 51.09 23.40 -24.71
N ALA A 65 51.26 24.39 -23.84
CA ALA A 65 50.33 24.79 -22.80
C ALA A 65 49.20 25.69 -23.34
N THR A 66 47.99 25.50 -22.84
CA THR A 66 46.97 26.55 -22.72
C THR A 66 46.06 26.20 -21.54
N PRO A 67 46.05 26.98 -20.45
CA PRO A 67 45.12 26.76 -19.33
C PRO A 67 43.79 27.44 -19.65
N SER A 68 42.79 26.66 -20.10
CA SER A 68 41.40 27.12 -20.12
C SER A 68 40.75 26.72 -18.80
N THR A 69 40.64 27.69 -17.90
CA THR A 69 39.88 27.60 -16.65
C THR A 69 38.39 27.52 -16.93
N LEU A 70 37.89 26.31 -17.19
CA LEU A 70 36.45 26.02 -17.12
C LEU A 70 36.08 25.84 -15.65
N LYS A 71 35.50 26.90 -15.09
CA LYS A 71 34.88 26.91 -13.77
C LYS A 71 33.80 25.81 -13.73
N PRO A 72 33.86 24.83 -12.82
CA PRO A 72 32.79 23.86 -12.65
C PRO A 72 31.53 24.63 -12.25
N SER A 73 30.52 24.65 -13.12
CA SER A 73 29.20 25.13 -12.75
C SER A 73 28.64 24.12 -11.75
N SER A 74 28.61 24.50 -10.48
CA SER A 74 27.88 23.76 -9.46
C SER A 74 26.48 23.45 -9.97
N PRO A 75 25.99 22.21 -9.90
CA PRO A 75 24.61 21.91 -10.26
C PRO A 75 23.72 22.75 -9.35
N VAL A 76 22.97 23.67 -9.94
CA VAL A 76 21.95 24.44 -9.25
C VAL A 76 20.84 23.45 -8.94
N THR A 77 20.85 22.90 -7.72
CA THR A 77 19.72 22.15 -7.19
C THR A 77 18.57 23.14 -7.08
N SER A 78 17.74 23.23 -8.12
CA SER A 78 16.53 24.03 -8.12
C SER A 78 15.59 23.45 -7.07
N THR A 79 15.48 24.12 -5.93
CA THR A 79 14.50 23.76 -4.90
C THR A 79 13.10 23.82 -5.54
N PRO A 80 12.31 22.73 -5.50
CA PRO A 80 10.95 22.75 -6.02
C PRO A 80 10.14 23.87 -5.35
N SER A 81 9.52 24.74 -6.15
CA SER A 81 8.85 25.97 -5.70
C SER A 81 7.34 25.80 -5.47
N GLY A 82 6.85 24.57 -5.24
CA GLY A 82 5.45 24.28 -4.99
C GLY A 82 5.00 24.61 -3.56
N PRO A 83 3.68 24.81 -3.31
CA PRO A 83 3.18 24.90 -1.94
C PRO A 83 3.37 23.55 -1.26
N ILE A 84 4.00 23.49 -0.09
CA ILE A 84 4.26 22.21 0.63
C ILE A 84 2.96 21.55 1.16
N LYS A 85 1.83 22.26 1.09
CA LYS A 85 0.52 21.79 1.58
C LYS A 85 -0.55 21.92 0.48
N THR A 86 -1.25 20.83 0.20
CA THR A 86 -2.37 20.77 -0.76
C THR A 86 -3.65 20.34 -0.07
N LYS A 87 -4.76 21.02 -0.33
CA LYS A 87 -6.09 20.53 0.06
C LYS A 87 -6.73 19.78 -1.10
N ILE A 88 -7.14 18.54 -0.86
CA ILE A 88 -7.80 17.71 -1.87
C ILE A 88 -9.29 18.05 -1.91
N ASP A 89 -9.78 18.39 -3.10
CA ASP A 89 -11.20 18.53 -3.41
C ASP A 89 -11.53 17.56 -4.54
N LEU A 90 -12.09 16.40 -4.18
CA LEU A 90 -12.30 15.28 -5.11
C LEU A 90 -13.12 15.67 -6.35
N LYS A 91 -14.02 16.66 -6.23
CA LYS A 91 -14.87 17.12 -7.34
C LYS A 91 -14.12 17.99 -8.36
N LYS A 92 -12.96 18.53 -7.97
CA LYS A 92 -12.13 19.41 -8.81
C LYS A 92 -10.94 18.71 -9.45
N LEU A 93 -10.66 17.47 -9.03
CA LEU A 93 -9.58 16.69 -9.59
C LEU A 93 -9.95 16.20 -11.00
N THR A 94 -9.00 16.31 -11.93
CA THR A 94 -9.12 15.71 -13.25
C THR A 94 -8.93 14.21 -13.18
N THR A 95 -9.51 13.47 -14.13
CA THR A 95 -9.17 12.05 -14.32
C THR A 95 -7.72 11.92 -14.73
N GLY A 96 -7.02 11.00 -14.09
CA GLY A 96 -5.62 10.71 -14.30
C GLY A 96 -5.36 9.28 -14.76
N ARG A 97 -4.11 8.83 -14.56
CA ARG A 97 -3.72 7.44 -14.79
C ARG A 97 -4.34 6.52 -13.73
N THR A 98 -4.75 5.32 -14.13
CA THR A 98 -5.21 4.29 -13.20
C THR A 98 -4.08 3.82 -12.27
N PRO A 99 -4.39 3.26 -11.07
CA PRO A 99 -3.37 2.71 -10.19
C PRO A 99 -2.52 1.64 -10.89
N GLN A 100 -1.21 1.72 -10.71
CA GLN A 100 -0.23 0.75 -11.23
C GLN A 100 0.03 -0.39 -10.25
N ILE A 101 -0.35 -0.21 -8.99
CA ILE A 101 -0.39 -1.28 -8.00
C ILE A 101 -1.77 -1.96 -7.95
N THR A 102 -1.84 -3.10 -7.29
CA THR A 102 -3.08 -3.85 -7.13
C THR A 102 -4.11 -3.01 -6.38
N TYR A 103 -5.37 -3.06 -6.80
CA TYR A 103 -6.47 -2.44 -6.07
C TYR A 103 -7.77 -3.20 -6.29
N LEU A 104 -8.73 -3.03 -5.39
CA LEU A 104 -10.07 -3.60 -5.49
C LEU A 104 -11.05 -2.54 -5.97
N SER A 105 -11.86 -2.84 -6.98
CA SER A 105 -13.05 -2.06 -7.33
C SER A 105 -14.28 -2.98 -7.38
N GLY A 106 -15.21 -2.75 -6.45
CA GLY A 106 -16.31 -3.66 -6.18
C GLY A 106 -15.80 -5.02 -5.70
N ARG A 107 -15.90 -6.04 -6.55
CA ARG A 107 -15.32 -7.37 -6.30
C ARG A 107 -14.24 -7.75 -7.31
N THR A 108 -13.74 -6.79 -8.08
CA THR A 108 -12.76 -7.03 -9.13
C THR A 108 -11.41 -6.50 -8.69
N ILE A 109 -10.42 -7.38 -8.60
CA ILE A 109 -9.02 -7.04 -8.42
C ILE A 109 -8.51 -6.51 -9.76
N ARG A 110 -7.93 -5.31 -9.73
CA ARG A 110 -7.45 -4.55 -10.88
C ARG A 110 -6.04 -4.03 -10.60
N GLY A 111 -5.39 -3.53 -11.65
CA GLY A 111 -4.05 -2.95 -11.55
C GLY A 111 -2.99 -4.01 -11.23
N GLY A 112 -1.73 -3.61 -11.36
CA GLY A 112 -0.61 -4.54 -11.23
C GLY A 112 -0.40 -5.48 -12.40
N ALA A 113 0.40 -6.52 -12.15
CA ALA A 113 0.69 -7.54 -13.15
C ALA A 113 -0.51 -8.49 -13.34
N GLY A 114 -0.98 -8.63 -14.57
CA GLY A 114 -2.03 -9.57 -14.94
C GLY A 114 -3.42 -8.96 -15.10
N GLU A 115 -4.35 -9.78 -15.57
CA GLU A 115 -5.71 -9.39 -15.95
C GLU A 115 -6.61 -9.11 -14.75
N ASP A 116 -7.72 -8.40 -14.99
CA ASP A 116 -8.76 -8.15 -13.99
C ASP A 116 -9.39 -9.47 -13.49
N VAL A 117 -9.37 -9.70 -12.17
CA VAL A 117 -9.88 -10.94 -11.55
C VAL A 117 -11.08 -10.66 -10.65
N LYS A 118 -12.20 -11.33 -10.91
CA LYS A 118 -13.42 -11.20 -10.07
C LYS A 118 -13.39 -12.18 -8.90
N ILE A 119 -13.44 -11.66 -7.68
CA ILE A 119 -13.53 -12.45 -6.45
C ILE A 119 -14.95 -13.03 -6.32
N PRO A 120 -15.12 -14.36 -6.25
CA PRO A 120 -16.43 -14.99 -6.12
C PRO A 120 -17.06 -14.75 -4.74
N GLY A 121 -18.36 -15.03 -4.63
CA GLY A 121 -19.12 -14.89 -3.37
C GLY A 121 -19.62 -13.47 -3.10
N SER A 122 -20.10 -13.27 -1.87
CA SER A 122 -20.74 -12.01 -1.43
C SER A 122 -20.25 -11.51 -0.08
N THR A 123 -19.29 -12.21 0.55
CA THR A 123 -18.70 -11.79 1.82
C THR A 123 -17.79 -10.60 1.64
N ASP A 124 -17.61 -9.82 2.71
CA ASP A 124 -16.73 -8.65 2.69
C ASP A 124 -15.29 -9.05 2.35
N ILE A 125 -14.66 -8.22 1.54
CA ILE A 125 -13.25 -8.35 1.16
C ILE A 125 -12.49 -7.37 2.02
N GLN A 126 -11.54 -7.88 2.81
CA GLN A 126 -10.74 -7.09 3.74
C GLN A 126 -9.45 -6.62 3.08
N GLU A 127 -8.88 -7.44 2.21
CA GLU A 127 -7.58 -7.16 1.59
C GLU A 127 -7.42 -7.88 0.26
N VAL A 128 -6.63 -7.30 -0.65
CA VAL A 128 -6.29 -7.90 -1.95
C VAL A 128 -4.81 -7.69 -2.27
N ALA A 129 -4.23 -8.64 -2.97
CA ALA A 129 -2.85 -8.58 -3.45
C ALA A 129 -2.69 -9.44 -4.71
N ARG A 130 -1.52 -9.35 -5.36
CA ARG A 130 -1.15 -10.22 -6.48
C ARG A 130 0.19 -10.91 -6.21
N LEU A 131 0.30 -12.16 -6.66
CA LEU A 131 1.51 -12.96 -6.58
C LEU A 131 1.72 -13.66 -7.92
N GLY A 132 2.65 -13.14 -8.73
CA GLY A 132 2.81 -13.58 -10.12
C GLY A 132 1.49 -13.49 -10.89
N SER A 133 1.02 -14.62 -11.44
CA SER A 133 -0.27 -14.72 -12.14
C SER A 133 -1.48 -14.95 -11.23
N SER A 134 -1.27 -15.16 -9.93
CA SER A 134 -2.33 -15.43 -8.97
C SER A 134 -2.84 -14.14 -8.32
N SER A 135 -4.12 -14.10 -8.01
CA SER A 135 -4.71 -13.06 -7.17
C SER A 135 -5.00 -13.59 -5.77
N LEU A 136 -4.72 -12.78 -4.76
CA LEU A 136 -4.97 -13.10 -3.35
C LEU A 136 -6.07 -12.18 -2.82
N ALA A 137 -7.01 -12.74 -2.07
CA ALA A 137 -8.07 -11.96 -1.42
C ALA A 137 -8.38 -12.49 -0.03
N VAL A 138 -8.27 -11.63 0.99
CA VAL A 138 -8.75 -11.93 2.35
C VAL A 138 -10.24 -11.60 2.41
N VAL A 139 -11.07 -12.58 2.78
CA VAL A 139 -12.52 -12.43 2.89
C VAL A 139 -13.01 -12.83 4.28
N SER A 140 -14.13 -12.24 4.70
CA SER A 140 -14.78 -12.61 5.95
C SER A 140 -15.35 -14.03 5.90
N LYS A 141 -15.22 -14.78 7.00
CA LYS A 141 -15.75 -16.15 7.16
C LYS A 141 -16.21 -16.40 8.60
N GLY A 142 -17.51 -16.31 8.84
CA GLY A 142 -18.06 -16.37 10.20
C GLY A 142 -17.51 -15.22 11.03
N PHE A 143 -16.93 -15.52 12.20
CA PHE A 143 -16.22 -14.55 13.04
C PHE A 143 -14.74 -14.36 12.65
N GLY A 144 -14.23 -15.19 11.73
CA GLY A 144 -12.84 -15.16 11.28
C GLY A 144 -12.71 -14.65 9.84
N THR A 145 -11.57 -14.95 9.25
CA THR A 145 -11.23 -14.60 7.87
C THR A 145 -10.63 -15.82 7.17
N GLU A 146 -10.61 -15.80 5.84
CA GLU A 146 -9.80 -16.72 5.05
C GLU A 146 -9.21 -16.00 3.86
N MET A 147 -8.03 -16.43 3.40
CA MET A 147 -7.45 -16.00 2.15
C MET A 147 -7.87 -16.96 1.04
N LEU A 148 -8.38 -16.41 -0.06
CA LEU A 148 -8.59 -17.08 -1.33
C LEU A 148 -7.39 -16.83 -2.23
N THR A 149 -6.84 -17.89 -2.82
CA THR A 149 -5.92 -17.80 -3.95
C THR A 149 -6.72 -18.12 -5.22
N LEU A 150 -6.66 -17.20 -6.17
CA LEU A 150 -7.41 -17.21 -7.42
C LEU A 150 -6.45 -17.34 -8.60
N ASP A 151 -6.81 -18.14 -9.60
CA ASP A 151 -6.14 -18.14 -10.91
C ASP A 151 -6.54 -16.91 -11.75
N GLY A 152 -6.01 -16.82 -12.98
CA GLY A 152 -6.26 -15.70 -13.88
C GLY A 152 -7.72 -15.60 -14.34
N GLU A 153 -8.47 -16.69 -14.29
CA GLU A 153 -9.90 -16.76 -14.62
C GLU A 153 -10.80 -16.44 -13.40
N GLY A 154 -10.23 -16.31 -12.20
CA GLY A 154 -10.96 -16.06 -10.97
C GLY A 154 -11.54 -17.30 -10.29
N ASN A 155 -11.08 -18.50 -10.64
CA ASN A 155 -11.40 -19.72 -9.91
C ASN A 155 -10.56 -19.79 -8.63
N VAL A 156 -11.20 -20.22 -7.54
CA VAL A 156 -10.49 -20.43 -6.27
C VAL A 156 -9.70 -21.74 -6.35
N ILE A 157 -8.38 -21.63 -6.42
CA ILE A 157 -7.46 -22.78 -6.47
C ILE A 157 -6.94 -23.19 -5.08
N ARG A 158 -6.95 -22.26 -4.11
CA ARG A 158 -6.54 -22.54 -2.72
C ARG A 158 -7.28 -21.66 -1.72
N ARG A 159 -7.47 -22.20 -0.51
CA ARG A 159 -7.99 -21.46 0.65
C ARG A 159 -7.05 -21.63 1.82
N THR A 160 -6.72 -20.54 2.49
CA THR A 160 -5.90 -20.54 3.71
C THR A 160 -6.70 -19.90 4.84
N PRO A 161 -7.02 -20.64 5.93
CA PRO A 161 -7.85 -20.11 7.01
C PRO A 161 -7.09 -19.06 7.83
N ASP A 162 -7.86 -18.23 8.53
CA ASP A 162 -7.41 -17.32 9.60
C ASP A 162 -6.45 -16.21 9.15
N VAL A 163 -6.21 -16.06 7.84
CA VAL A 163 -5.36 -15.00 7.29
C VAL A 163 -6.01 -13.64 7.49
N LYS A 164 -5.29 -12.71 8.11
CA LYS A 164 -5.76 -11.34 8.38
C LYS A 164 -5.16 -10.31 7.44
N GLN A 165 -3.88 -10.49 7.07
CA GLN A 165 -3.16 -9.53 6.24
C GLN A 165 -2.22 -10.20 5.23
N ILE A 166 -1.92 -9.46 4.17
CA ILE A 166 -1.00 -9.84 3.09
C ILE A 166 0.02 -8.70 2.92
N ALA A 167 1.25 -9.03 2.53
CA ALA A 167 2.21 -8.04 2.04
C ALA A 167 2.94 -8.65 0.86
N THR A 168 3.10 -7.90 -0.21
CA THR A 168 3.85 -8.35 -1.38
C THR A 168 5.22 -7.69 -1.45
N THR A 169 6.15 -8.38 -2.09
CA THR A 169 7.40 -7.77 -2.53
C THR A 169 7.11 -6.76 -3.64
N GLU A 170 7.98 -5.75 -3.79
CA GLU A 170 7.83 -4.70 -4.80
C GLU A 170 7.71 -5.27 -6.22
N ASP A 171 8.50 -6.30 -6.53
CA ASP A 171 8.48 -7.01 -7.82
C ASP A 171 7.32 -8.02 -7.94
N ARG A 172 6.57 -8.23 -6.85
CA ARG A 172 5.40 -9.10 -6.72
C ARG A 172 5.68 -10.57 -7.04
N THR A 173 6.95 -10.96 -6.89
CA THR A 173 7.39 -12.35 -7.06
C THR A 173 7.22 -13.16 -5.78
N ALA A 174 7.05 -12.49 -4.65
CA ALA A 174 6.82 -13.09 -3.35
C ALA A 174 5.71 -12.39 -2.57
N ALA A 175 5.00 -13.15 -1.74
CA ALA A 175 4.02 -12.64 -0.79
C ALA A 175 4.26 -13.22 0.61
N ALA A 176 4.00 -12.43 1.63
CA ALA A 176 3.89 -12.87 3.01
C ALA A 176 2.45 -12.67 3.47
N TYR A 177 1.99 -13.52 4.38
CA TYR A 177 0.67 -13.36 4.98
C TYR A 177 0.66 -13.90 6.40
N VAL A 178 -0.13 -13.28 7.27
CA VAL A 178 -0.24 -13.62 8.68
C VAL A 178 -1.61 -14.21 8.98
N ALA A 179 -1.62 -15.36 9.65
CA ALA A 179 -2.83 -15.99 10.15
C ALA A 179 -2.87 -16.00 11.68
N THR A 180 -3.95 -15.48 12.25
CA THR A 180 -4.22 -15.47 13.69
C THR A 180 -5.59 -16.07 13.95
N ARG A 181 -5.65 -17.02 14.88
CA ARG A 181 -6.90 -17.73 15.18
C ARG A 181 -7.79 -16.86 16.07
N THR A 182 -9.09 -16.95 15.84
CA THR A 182 -10.12 -16.36 16.70
C THR A 182 -10.98 -17.46 17.32
N LYS A 183 -11.51 -17.23 18.51
CA LYS A 183 -12.57 -18.06 19.08
C LYS A 183 -13.87 -17.91 18.28
N ASP A 184 -14.82 -18.79 18.53
CA ASP A 184 -16.20 -18.65 18.03
C ASP A 184 -16.91 -17.38 18.55
N SER A 185 -16.38 -16.73 19.60
CA SER A 185 -16.84 -15.43 20.07
C SER A 185 -16.23 -14.24 19.33
N GLY A 186 -15.29 -14.47 18.41
CA GLY A 186 -14.53 -13.44 17.70
C GLY A 186 -13.31 -12.91 18.46
N GLU A 187 -13.06 -13.36 19.69
CA GLU A 187 -11.86 -12.98 20.45
C GLU A 187 -10.59 -13.60 19.84
N ASP A 188 -9.53 -12.80 19.71
CA ASP A 188 -8.21 -13.29 19.29
C ASP A 188 -7.65 -14.32 20.29
N LEU A 189 -6.96 -15.31 19.75
CA LEU A 189 -6.21 -16.31 20.51
C LEU A 189 -4.71 -16.02 20.43
N PRO A 190 -3.93 -16.44 21.44
CA PRO A 190 -2.49 -16.39 21.34
C PRO A 190 -2.01 -17.26 20.18
N GLY A 191 -1.05 -16.72 19.46
CA GLY A 191 -0.28 -17.39 18.43
C GLY A 191 -0.62 -16.93 17.02
N ALA A 192 0.43 -16.85 16.20
CA ALA A 192 0.34 -16.49 14.80
C ALA A 192 1.11 -17.50 13.94
N THR A 193 0.63 -17.71 12.71
CA THR A 193 1.41 -18.38 11.67
C THR A 193 1.75 -17.38 10.59
N ILE A 194 3.04 -17.18 10.36
CA ILE A 194 3.56 -16.33 9.29
C ILE A 194 3.89 -17.25 8.12
N TYR A 195 3.39 -16.90 6.94
CA TYR A 195 3.69 -17.57 5.70
C TYR A 195 4.54 -16.67 4.81
N ALA A 196 5.41 -17.28 4.03
CA ALA A 196 6.10 -16.67 2.91
C ALA A 196 5.92 -17.58 1.69
N GLU A 197 5.49 -17.01 0.58
CA GLU A 197 5.20 -17.73 -0.65
C GLU A 197 5.99 -17.10 -1.80
N GLN A 198 6.71 -17.96 -2.52
CA GLN A 198 7.42 -17.67 -3.76
C GLN A 198 7.13 -18.83 -4.74
N SER A 199 8.14 -19.64 -5.09
CA SER A 199 7.95 -20.94 -5.75
C SER A 199 7.29 -21.97 -4.85
N ASP A 200 7.57 -21.88 -3.54
CA ASP A 200 7.09 -22.78 -2.50
C ASP A 200 6.51 -21.97 -1.34
N ILE A 201 5.60 -22.60 -0.59
CA ILE A 201 5.03 -22.01 0.64
C ILE A 201 5.87 -22.47 1.83
N GLN A 202 6.47 -21.51 2.51
CA GLN A 202 7.17 -21.71 3.77
C GLN A 202 6.37 -21.06 4.89
N LYS A 203 6.49 -21.58 6.12
CA LYS A 203 5.77 -21.03 7.26
C LYS A 203 6.51 -21.20 8.57
N VAL A 204 6.22 -20.32 9.51
CA VAL A 204 6.65 -20.41 10.91
C VAL A 204 5.48 -20.10 11.84
N THR A 205 5.33 -20.90 12.89
CA THR A 205 4.32 -20.69 13.92
C THR A 205 4.97 -20.18 15.19
N VAL A 206 4.40 -19.11 15.75
CA VAL A 206 4.83 -18.50 17.00
C VAL A 206 3.69 -18.66 17.99
N SER A 207 3.84 -19.50 19.02
CA SER A 207 2.71 -19.92 19.87
C SER A 207 2.22 -18.87 20.87
N ASP A 208 3.12 -18.01 21.36
CA ASP A 208 2.85 -17.09 22.48
C ASP A 208 2.97 -15.61 22.04
N ILE A 209 2.35 -15.29 20.91
CA ILE A 209 2.34 -13.93 20.35
C ILE A 209 0.91 -13.42 20.18
N TRP A 210 0.71 -12.14 20.45
CA TRP A 210 -0.55 -11.41 20.36
C TRP A 210 -0.38 -10.23 19.43
N ASN A 211 -1.51 -9.70 18.94
CA ASN A 211 -1.58 -8.45 18.16
C ASN A 211 -0.58 -8.44 17.00
N THR A 212 -0.52 -9.54 16.25
CA THR A 212 0.49 -9.71 15.20
C THR A 212 0.07 -9.03 13.92
N THR A 213 0.83 -8.03 13.48
CA THR A 213 0.60 -7.28 12.24
C THR A 213 1.77 -7.47 11.29
N LEU A 214 1.50 -7.74 10.02
CA LEU A 214 2.52 -7.81 8.99
C LEU A 214 2.96 -6.39 8.62
N LEU A 215 4.27 -6.15 8.59
CA LEU A 215 4.84 -4.84 8.25
C LEU A 215 5.51 -4.81 6.87
N GLY A 216 5.78 -5.97 6.27
CA GLY A 216 6.29 -6.07 4.91
C GLY A 216 7.05 -7.37 4.62
N TYR A 217 7.23 -7.64 3.32
CA TYR A 217 8.19 -8.61 2.82
C TYR A 217 9.28 -7.83 2.05
N VAL A 218 10.41 -7.63 2.71
CA VAL A 218 11.47 -6.73 2.25
C VAL A 218 12.76 -7.51 2.07
N GLY A 219 13.29 -7.51 0.84
CA GLY A 219 14.40 -8.38 0.47
C GLY A 219 14.00 -9.85 0.62
N ASP A 220 14.78 -10.60 1.39
CA ASP A 220 14.55 -12.02 1.70
C ASP A 220 13.93 -12.24 3.09
N LYS A 221 13.36 -11.20 3.70
CA LYS A 221 12.85 -11.24 5.07
C LYS A 221 11.41 -10.77 5.17
N VAL A 222 10.65 -11.47 6.01
CA VAL A 222 9.33 -11.05 6.46
C VAL A 222 9.46 -10.30 7.77
N TYR A 223 8.92 -9.08 7.82
CA TYR A 223 8.86 -8.24 9.00
C TYR A 223 7.44 -8.17 9.52
N PHE A 224 7.28 -8.37 10.82
CA PHE A 224 5.99 -8.28 11.50
C PHE A 224 6.19 -7.76 12.92
N ASP A 225 5.14 -7.19 13.50
CA ASP A 225 5.11 -6.84 14.90
C ASP A 225 4.30 -7.84 15.71
N GLY A 226 4.47 -7.79 17.02
CA GLY A 226 3.60 -8.52 17.94
C GLY A 226 4.05 -8.37 19.38
N SER A 227 3.21 -8.82 20.29
CA SER A 227 3.42 -8.72 21.73
C SER A 227 3.41 -10.10 22.38
N THR A 228 4.19 -10.29 23.44
CA THR A 228 4.16 -11.54 24.23
C THR A 228 2.99 -11.60 25.22
N THR A 229 2.22 -10.52 25.34
CA THR A 229 1.01 -10.42 26.18
C THR A 229 -0.10 -9.71 25.43
N GLN A 230 -1.35 -10.03 25.74
CA GLN A 230 -2.51 -9.44 25.06
C GLN A 230 -2.51 -7.89 25.08
N ASP A 231 -2.17 -7.29 26.22
CA ASP A 231 -2.12 -5.82 26.39
C ASP A 231 -0.69 -5.24 26.32
N GLY A 232 0.27 -6.03 25.83
CA GLY A 232 1.68 -5.65 25.84
C GLY A 232 2.07 -4.71 24.70
N SER A 233 3.21 -4.05 24.85
CA SER A 233 3.83 -3.30 23.76
C SER A 233 4.33 -4.26 22.68
N THR A 234 4.07 -3.93 21.42
CA THR A 234 4.61 -4.71 20.31
C THR A 234 6.10 -4.42 20.10
N LEU A 235 6.81 -5.42 19.58
CA LEU A 235 8.21 -5.37 19.19
C LEU A 235 8.33 -5.86 17.74
N LEU A 236 9.36 -5.39 17.02
CA LEU A 236 9.64 -5.87 15.68
C LEU A 236 10.22 -7.29 15.71
N TYR A 237 9.75 -8.14 14.81
CA TYR A 237 10.31 -9.44 14.50
C TYR A 237 10.74 -9.47 13.05
N GLU A 238 11.84 -10.18 12.78
CA GLU A 238 12.26 -10.54 11.43
C GLU A 238 12.26 -12.06 11.29
N TRP A 239 11.81 -12.56 10.14
CA TRP A 239 11.87 -13.97 9.82
C TRP A 239 12.40 -14.16 8.40
N THR A 240 13.48 -14.92 8.28
CA THR A 240 13.96 -15.42 6.99
C THR A 240 13.23 -16.73 6.68
N PRO A 241 12.49 -16.82 5.57
CA PRO A 241 11.83 -18.06 5.18
C PRO A 241 12.79 -19.26 5.22
N GLY A 242 12.32 -20.38 5.78
CA GLY A 242 13.08 -21.64 5.89
C GLY A 242 13.78 -21.79 7.23
N THR A 243 13.94 -20.70 7.98
CA THR A 243 14.36 -20.74 9.38
C THR A 243 13.22 -21.17 10.30
N SER A 244 13.55 -21.89 11.37
CA SER A 244 12.54 -22.45 12.28
C SER A 244 11.90 -21.44 13.22
N LYS A 245 12.49 -20.25 13.40
CA LYS A 245 12.04 -19.25 14.39
C LYS A 245 12.35 -17.83 13.91
N PRO A 246 11.45 -16.86 14.13
CA PRO A 246 11.75 -15.45 13.94
C PRO A 246 12.76 -14.93 14.98
N ILE A 247 13.47 -13.87 14.63
CA ILE A 247 14.37 -13.12 15.50
C ILE A 247 13.65 -11.87 15.99
N GLN A 248 13.61 -11.68 17.32
CA GLN A 248 13.02 -10.48 17.92
C GLN A 248 14.05 -9.34 17.95
N LEU A 249 13.69 -8.19 17.38
CA LEU A 249 14.52 -6.99 17.30
C LEU A 249 14.14 -5.99 18.40
N LYS A 250 14.63 -6.26 19.62
CA LYS A 250 14.29 -5.48 20.84
C LYS A 250 14.60 -3.98 20.74
N ALA A 251 15.50 -3.60 19.83
CA ALA A 251 15.90 -2.20 19.62
C ALA A 251 14.84 -1.38 18.83
N ILE A 252 13.79 -2.03 18.32
CA ILE A 252 12.71 -1.40 17.54
C ILE A 252 11.37 -1.64 18.26
N PRO A 253 11.01 -0.80 19.25
CA PRO A 253 9.72 -0.89 19.92
C PRO A 253 8.61 -0.31 19.06
N LYS A 254 7.38 -0.85 19.20
CA LYS A 254 6.17 -0.36 18.53
C LYS A 254 6.40 0.02 17.06
N PRO A 255 6.95 -0.91 16.25
CA PRO A 255 7.20 -0.63 14.84
C PRO A 255 5.87 -0.37 14.11
N MET A 256 5.91 0.51 13.13
CA MET A 256 4.75 0.86 12.30
C MET A 256 4.98 0.51 10.82
N ALA A 257 6.23 0.55 10.37
CA ALA A 257 6.62 0.23 9.00
C ALA A 257 8.11 -0.13 8.93
N VAL A 258 8.51 -0.88 7.90
CA VAL A 258 9.92 -1.21 7.59
C VAL A 258 10.21 -0.86 6.13
N SER A 259 11.37 -0.27 5.86
CA SER A 259 11.81 0.10 4.50
C SER A 259 12.84 -0.89 3.93
N SER A 260 12.96 -0.90 2.61
CA SER A 260 14.04 -1.56 1.85
C SER A 260 15.44 -1.02 2.18
N ALA A 261 15.53 0.23 2.65
CA ALA A 261 16.76 0.88 3.05
C ALA A 261 17.27 0.47 4.45
N GLY A 262 16.62 -0.50 5.11
CA GLY A 262 17.00 -0.94 6.45
C GLY A 262 16.65 0.08 7.52
N THR A 263 15.52 0.75 7.39
CA THR A 263 14.97 1.65 8.42
C THR A 263 13.57 1.21 8.84
N ALA A 264 13.13 1.66 10.01
CA ALA A 264 11.79 1.40 10.52
C ALA A 264 11.18 2.67 11.13
N GLY A 265 9.91 2.90 10.86
CA GLY A 265 9.08 3.84 11.60
C GLY A 265 8.69 3.21 12.94
N SER A 266 8.84 3.94 14.04
CA SER A 266 8.55 3.45 15.39
C SER A 266 7.79 4.48 16.20
N LEU A 267 6.70 4.06 16.85
CA LEU A 267 5.93 4.89 17.77
C LEU A 267 6.65 5.00 19.12
N THR A 268 7.23 6.16 19.40
CA THR A 268 8.04 6.39 20.60
C THR A 268 7.30 7.01 21.77
N THR A 269 6.19 7.69 21.50
CA THR A 269 5.34 8.31 22.52
C THR A 269 3.91 8.27 22.01
N LEU A 270 3.00 7.79 22.84
CA LEU A 270 1.56 7.80 22.58
C LEU A 270 0.91 8.53 23.75
N ALA A 271 0.21 9.63 23.46
CA ALA A 271 -0.60 10.37 24.42
C ALA A 271 -1.81 10.95 23.68
N ASP A 272 -2.91 11.17 24.40
CA ASP A 272 -4.22 11.55 23.84
C ASP A 272 -4.18 12.78 22.91
N GLN A 273 -3.20 13.66 23.08
CA GLN A 273 -3.09 14.91 22.31
C GLN A 273 -1.77 15.03 21.53
N ASN A 274 -0.87 14.05 21.69
CA ASN A 274 0.45 14.12 21.06
C ASN A 274 1.10 12.73 20.96
N SER A 275 1.29 12.23 19.74
CA SER A 275 2.15 11.08 19.50
C SER A 275 3.42 11.52 18.81
N CYS A 276 4.51 10.82 19.08
CA CYS A 276 5.78 11.04 18.40
C CYS A 276 6.28 9.73 17.80
N SER A 277 6.70 9.80 16.54
CA SER A 277 7.37 8.71 15.86
C SER A 277 8.87 9.00 15.69
N SER A 278 9.66 7.95 15.52
CA SER A 278 11.08 8.05 15.19
C SER A 278 11.41 7.12 14.04
N LEU A 279 12.35 7.56 13.21
CA LEU A 279 12.97 6.69 12.23
C LEU A 279 14.21 6.04 12.85
N LEU A 280 14.24 4.71 12.85
CA LEU A 280 15.30 3.90 13.45
C LEU A 280 16.01 3.07 12.38
N THR A 281 17.30 2.79 12.54
CA THR A 281 18.00 1.80 11.70
C THR A 281 17.59 0.38 12.09
N VAL A 282 17.47 -0.53 11.14
CA VAL A 282 17.27 -1.97 11.36
C VAL A 282 18.58 -2.71 11.09
N PRO A 283 19.02 -3.66 11.95
CA PRO A 283 18.38 -4.12 13.18
C PRO A 283 18.76 -3.31 14.44
N GLY A 284 19.71 -2.36 14.32
CA GLY A 284 20.40 -1.77 15.48
C GLY A 284 19.61 -0.76 16.33
N GLY A 285 18.45 -0.29 15.86
CA GLY A 285 17.61 0.69 16.56
C GLY A 285 18.23 2.07 16.77
N LYS A 286 19.30 2.41 16.04
CA LYS A 286 19.87 3.75 16.10
C LYS A 286 18.84 4.74 15.55
N ARG A 287 18.43 5.70 16.39
CA ARG A 287 17.54 6.78 15.96
C ARG A 287 18.24 7.71 14.99
N LEU A 288 17.67 7.86 13.79
CA LEU A 288 18.12 8.81 12.78
C LEU A 288 17.53 10.19 13.06
N TRP A 289 16.21 10.27 13.24
CA TRP A 289 15.49 11.47 13.62
C TRP A 289 14.17 11.14 14.31
N ARG A 290 13.49 12.16 14.84
CA ARG A 290 12.21 12.07 15.54
C ARG A 290 11.31 13.21 15.09
N THR A 291 10.01 12.93 14.97
CA THR A 291 8.97 13.93 14.77
C THR A 291 7.81 13.71 15.74
N CYS A 292 7.11 14.79 16.11
CA CYS A 292 5.85 14.75 16.86
C CYS A 292 4.69 15.37 16.06
N ASP A 293 4.95 15.72 14.79
CA ASP A 293 3.93 16.24 13.88
C ASP A 293 3.28 15.12 13.08
N TYR A 294 3.99 13.99 12.92
CA TYR A 294 3.57 12.87 12.07
C TYR A 294 3.83 11.49 12.69
N LEU A 295 3.04 10.51 12.26
CA LEU A 295 3.35 9.09 12.39
C LEU A 295 3.99 8.59 11.09
N ILE A 296 5.00 7.72 11.19
CA ILE A 296 5.65 7.11 10.02
C ILE A 296 4.91 5.80 9.73
N LEU A 297 4.06 5.80 8.70
CA LEU A 297 3.13 4.71 8.39
C LEU A 297 3.61 3.78 7.27
N GLY A 298 4.65 4.17 6.53
CA GLY A 298 5.13 3.43 5.37
C GLY A 298 6.34 4.10 4.72
N PHE A 299 6.76 3.55 3.58
CA PHE A 299 7.87 4.08 2.79
C PHE A 299 7.57 3.96 1.30
N THR A 300 8.22 4.79 0.49
CA THR A 300 8.39 4.51 -0.94
C THR A 300 9.24 3.26 -1.16
N PRO A 301 9.12 2.59 -2.31
CA PRO A 301 9.88 1.38 -2.58
C PRO A 301 11.40 1.53 -2.44
N ASP A 302 11.97 2.66 -2.86
CA ASP A 302 13.39 2.99 -2.67
C ASP A 302 13.80 3.32 -1.21
N GLY A 303 12.82 3.45 -0.31
CA GLY A 303 13.01 3.82 1.10
C GLY A 303 13.48 5.27 1.32
N ALA A 304 13.53 6.10 0.28
CA ALA A 304 14.00 7.49 0.37
C ALA A 304 12.94 8.43 0.94
N THR A 305 11.66 8.08 0.81
CA THR A 305 10.53 8.85 1.36
C THR A 305 9.79 8.03 2.40
N ALA A 306 9.58 8.62 3.58
CA ALA A 306 8.68 8.09 4.60
C ALA A 306 7.26 8.63 4.40
N ILE A 307 6.28 7.74 4.42
CA ILE A 307 4.86 8.07 4.36
C ILE A 307 4.42 8.53 5.76
N ALA A 308 3.87 9.73 5.82
CA ALA A 308 3.41 10.35 7.05
C ALA A 308 1.88 10.33 7.18
N GLY A 309 1.41 9.98 8.38
CA GLY A 309 0.02 10.17 8.81
C GLY A 309 -0.10 11.18 9.95
N PRO A 310 -1.31 11.47 10.44
CA PRO A 310 -1.53 12.40 11.54
C PRO A 310 -0.85 11.88 12.82
N LYS A 311 -0.38 12.79 13.68
CA LYS A 311 0.14 12.46 15.02
C LYS A 311 -0.89 11.83 15.97
N TYR A 312 -2.14 11.76 15.56
CA TYR A 312 -3.23 11.10 16.28
C TYR A 312 -4.19 10.53 15.26
N GLN A 313 -4.50 9.24 15.39
CA GLN A 313 -5.43 8.53 14.52
C GLN A 313 -6.67 8.21 15.34
N ASP A 314 -7.77 8.89 15.02
CA ASP A 314 -9.08 8.60 15.55
C ASP A 314 -10.14 8.74 14.46
N GLY A 315 -11.24 8.01 14.64
CA GLY A 315 -12.40 8.09 13.75
C GLY A 315 -12.23 7.33 12.43
N TYR A 316 -12.94 7.84 11.42
CA TYR A 316 -13.23 7.14 10.16
C TYR A 316 -12.06 7.07 9.17
N GLY A 317 -11.18 8.07 9.21
CA GLY A 317 -10.04 8.16 8.31
C GLY A 317 -9.12 9.31 8.70
N ASP A 318 -7.91 9.28 8.17
CA ASP A 318 -6.88 10.26 8.47
C ASP A 318 -7.18 11.61 7.81
N GLY A 319 -7.06 12.69 8.59
CA GLY A 319 -7.27 14.06 8.10
C GLY A 319 -6.13 14.58 7.21
N ILE A 320 -4.96 13.93 7.28
CA ILE A 320 -3.77 14.29 6.53
C ILE A 320 -3.05 13.04 6.02
N ALA A 321 -2.36 13.19 4.89
CA ALA A 321 -1.34 12.28 4.41
C ALA A 321 -0.11 13.12 4.06
N GLY A 322 1.09 12.60 4.20
CA GLY A 322 2.31 13.36 3.91
C GLY A 322 3.46 12.49 3.41
N ALA A 323 4.47 13.17 2.91
CA ALA A 323 5.73 12.60 2.47
C ALA A 323 6.88 13.33 3.18
N LEU A 324 7.74 12.59 3.86
CA LEU A 324 8.91 13.10 4.56
C LEU A 324 10.18 12.54 3.90
N ASP A 325 11.22 13.36 3.77
CA ASP A 325 12.54 12.89 3.41
C ASP A 325 13.06 11.92 4.49
N ALA A 326 13.30 10.66 4.14
CA ALA A 326 13.66 9.64 5.13
C ALA A 326 15.04 9.87 5.75
N LYS A 327 15.92 10.68 5.14
CA LYS A 327 17.25 10.97 5.66
C LYS A 327 17.22 12.05 6.74
N THR A 328 16.39 13.07 6.56
CA THR A 328 16.39 14.30 7.35
C THR A 328 15.13 14.50 8.19
N GLY A 329 14.03 13.82 7.83
CA GLY A 329 12.70 14.05 8.40
C GLY A 329 12.02 15.32 7.91
N ALA A 330 12.58 16.00 6.90
CA ALA A 330 11.99 17.21 6.34
C ALA A 330 10.70 16.89 5.57
N LEU A 331 9.68 17.74 5.74
CA LEU A 331 8.43 17.63 4.99
C LEU A 331 8.67 17.93 3.51
N LEU A 332 8.40 16.95 2.65
CA LEU A 332 8.40 17.12 1.20
C LEU A 332 7.05 17.69 0.76
N HIS A 333 5.96 17.07 1.23
CA HIS A 333 4.60 17.51 0.92
C HIS A 333 3.57 16.96 1.91
N GLU A 334 2.45 17.68 2.08
CA GLU A 334 1.30 17.29 2.88
C GLU A 334 0.00 17.50 2.10
N TRP A 335 -0.90 16.52 2.17
CA TRP A 335 -2.26 16.58 1.64
C TRP A 335 -3.26 16.56 2.78
N THR A 336 -4.31 17.38 2.68
CA THR A 336 -5.42 17.42 3.64
C THR A 336 -6.70 16.91 2.99
N GLY A 337 -7.46 16.06 3.71
CA GLY A 337 -8.63 15.36 3.19
C GLY A 337 -9.22 14.40 4.23
N VAL A 338 -9.92 13.36 3.76
CA VAL A 338 -10.32 12.21 4.56
C VAL A 338 -9.77 10.98 3.85
N PHE A 339 -8.76 10.33 4.46
CA PHE A 339 -8.01 9.25 3.83
C PHE A 339 -8.18 7.95 4.62
N ARG A 340 -8.72 6.92 3.97
CA ARG A 340 -8.88 5.59 4.56
C ARG A 340 -7.63 4.73 4.44
N GLN A 341 -6.82 4.98 3.40
CA GLN A 341 -5.54 4.31 3.15
C GLN A 341 -4.59 5.28 2.44
N THR A 342 -3.29 5.16 2.74
CA THR A 342 -2.20 5.87 2.07
C THR A 342 -1.08 4.89 1.80
N VAL A 343 -0.71 4.69 0.54
CA VAL A 343 0.40 3.80 0.15
C VAL A 343 1.23 4.43 -0.96
N ALA A 344 2.48 3.99 -1.12
CA ALA A 344 3.29 4.37 -2.27
C ALA A 344 2.86 3.58 -3.50
N GLU A 345 2.71 4.25 -4.65
CA GLU A 345 2.63 3.57 -5.94
C GLU A 345 4.02 3.27 -6.49
N ASP A 346 4.91 4.26 -6.37
CA ASP A 346 6.29 4.29 -6.80
C ASP A 346 7.05 5.36 -5.97
N ASP A 347 8.31 5.65 -6.31
CA ASP A 347 9.16 6.60 -5.56
C ASP A 347 8.73 8.07 -5.69
N GLN A 348 7.79 8.37 -6.57
CA GLN A 348 7.35 9.73 -6.91
C GLN A 348 5.87 9.97 -6.61
N HIS A 349 5.09 8.93 -6.33
CA HIS A 349 3.65 9.02 -6.20
C HIS A 349 3.10 8.25 -5.00
N LEU A 350 2.16 8.88 -4.30
CA LEU A 350 1.30 8.23 -3.32
C LEU A 350 -0.09 7.99 -3.89
N LEU A 351 -0.70 6.87 -3.50
CA LEU A 351 -2.13 6.62 -3.66
C LEU A 351 -2.85 6.84 -2.35
N LEU A 352 -3.89 7.66 -2.40
CA LEU A 352 -4.75 8.02 -1.27
C LEU A 352 -6.15 7.50 -1.55
N LEU A 353 -6.65 6.57 -0.74
CA LEU A 353 -8.05 6.19 -0.78
C LEU A 353 -8.86 7.27 -0.05
N ALA A 354 -9.49 8.15 -0.82
CA ALA A 354 -10.11 9.36 -0.32
C ALA A 354 -11.62 9.38 -0.54
N ASP A 355 -12.33 10.00 0.39
CA ASP A 355 -13.76 10.30 0.29
C ASP A 355 -14.08 11.64 0.99
N THR A 356 -15.37 11.96 1.16
CA THR A 356 -15.82 13.19 1.82
C THR A 356 -16.56 12.92 3.13
N GLY A 357 -16.42 11.71 3.68
CA GLY A 357 -17.13 11.24 4.87
C GLY A 357 -17.75 9.86 4.67
N GLU A 358 -18.28 9.32 5.77
CA GLU A 358 -18.90 8.00 5.80
C GLU A 358 -20.03 7.88 4.77
N GLU A 359 -20.08 6.73 4.09
CA GLU A 359 -21.05 6.43 3.02
C GLU A 359 -21.02 7.36 1.78
N THR A 360 -20.03 8.23 1.66
CA THR A 360 -19.87 9.08 0.46
C THR A 360 -19.12 8.33 -0.66
N PRO A 361 -19.30 8.71 -1.94
CA PRO A 361 -18.48 8.15 -3.01
C PRO A 361 -16.99 8.35 -2.74
N ALA A 362 -16.23 7.28 -2.89
CA ALA A 362 -14.79 7.27 -2.69
C ALA A 362 -14.04 7.18 -4.04
N SER A 363 -12.77 7.57 -4.02
CA SER A 363 -11.84 7.41 -5.12
C SER A 363 -10.44 7.12 -4.60
N ILE A 364 -9.65 6.37 -5.37
CA ILE A 364 -8.20 6.39 -5.25
C ILE A 364 -7.71 7.66 -5.97
N VAL A 365 -6.93 8.46 -5.26
CA VAL A 365 -6.29 9.69 -5.75
C VAL A 365 -4.80 9.42 -5.85
N ARG A 366 -4.20 9.77 -6.99
CA ARG A 366 -2.76 9.65 -7.21
C ARG A 366 -2.15 11.04 -7.06
N CYS A 367 -1.19 11.19 -6.17
CA CYS A 367 -0.55 12.48 -5.86
C CYS A 367 0.96 12.41 -6.08
N THR A 368 1.50 13.41 -6.77
CA THR A 368 2.95 13.56 -7.03
C THR A 368 3.62 14.15 -5.79
N ILE A 369 4.63 13.47 -5.24
CA ILE A 369 5.30 13.86 -4.00
C ILE A 369 5.98 15.22 -4.11
N THR A 370 6.67 15.49 -5.21
CA THR A 370 7.50 16.70 -5.36
C THR A 370 6.71 17.98 -5.64
N THR A 371 5.50 17.87 -6.18
CA THR A 371 4.69 19.03 -6.60
C THR A 371 3.38 19.16 -5.83
N GLY A 372 2.91 18.09 -5.18
CA GLY A 372 1.61 18.03 -4.53
C GLY A 372 0.42 17.90 -5.45
N ALA A 373 0.63 17.85 -6.77
CA ALA A 373 -0.43 17.73 -7.74
C ALA A 373 -1.11 16.37 -7.63
N CYS A 374 -2.44 16.33 -7.72
CA CYS A 374 -3.23 15.12 -7.59
C CYS A 374 -4.21 14.96 -8.75
N GLU A 375 -4.54 13.70 -9.05
CA GLU A 375 -5.49 13.30 -10.08
C GLU A 375 -6.35 12.12 -9.58
N LEU A 376 -7.56 11.98 -10.12
CA LEU A 376 -8.42 10.82 -9.83
C LEU A 376 -7.86 9.60 -10.57
N ALA A 377 -7.33 8.63 -9.83
CA ALA A 377 -6.86 7.36 -10.39
C ALA A 377 -8.02 6.39 -10.64
N THR A 378 -9.14 6.57 -9.94
CA THR A 378 -10.39 5.86 -10.19
C THR A 378 -11.56 6.85 -10.31
N PRO A 379 -12.67 6.50 -10.96
CA PRO A 379 -13.89 7.29 -10.85
C PRO A 379 -14.41 7.33 -9.42
N LEU A 380 -15.10 8.41 -9.04
CA LEU A 380 -15.88 8.45 -7.80
C LEU A 380 -16.97 7.39 -7.83
N ALA A 381 -16.93 6.45 -6.91
CA ALA A 381 -17.87 5.34 -6.86
C ALA A 381 -18.30 5.01 -5.43
N ARG A 382 -19.50 4.44 -5.31
CA ARG A 382 -19.95 3.79 -4.08
C ARG A 382 -19.60 2.30 -4.13
N GLY A 383 -19.35 1.72 -2.97
CA GLY A 383 -19.05 0.29 -2.81
C GLY A 383 -17.63 0.05 -2.34
N ALA A 384 -17.21 -1.22 -2.38
CA ALA A 384 -15.88 -1.63 -1.96
C ALA A 384 -14.81 -1.05 -2.89
N LEU A 385 -13.90 -0.27 -2.31
CA LEU A 385 -12.73 0.30 -2.97
C LEU A 385 -11.61 0.21 -1.95
N LEU A 386 -10.52 -0.48 -2.32
CA LEU A 386 -9.35 -0.71 -1.47
C LEU A 386 -8.10 -0.61 -2.33
N ILE A 387 -7.02 -0.09 -1.77
CA ILE A 387 -5.69 -0.22 -2.35
C ILE A 387 -5.09 -1.53 -1.82
N GLY A 388 -4.52 -2.34 -2.71
CA GLY A 388 -3.94 -3.63 -2.38
C GLY A 388 -2.54 -3.51 -1.79
N SER A 389 -2.11 -4.61 -1.17
CA SER A 389 -0.80 -4.78 -0.49
C SER A 389 0.26 -5.42 -1.38
#